data_AF-A0A9W7ICI2-F1
#
_entry.id   AF-A0A9W7ICI2-F1
#
_cell.length_a   1.000
_cell.length_b   1.000
_cell.length_c   1.000
_cell.angle_alpha   90.00
_cell.angle_beta   90.00
_cell.angle_gamma   90.00
#
_symmetry.space_group_name_H-M   'P 1'
#
loop_
_entity.id
_entity.type
_entity.pdbx_description
1 polymer ?
#
loop_
_entity_poly.entity_id
_entity_poly.type
_entity_poly.pdbx_seq_one_letter_code
_entity_poly.pdbx_strand_id
1 'polypeptide(L)'
;MMRHRLLGLALFCFPFFSSVSVEALNIGVQMAGSALTVSKECSRTCESQFCTVPPFLRYGKYCGLLYSGCPGERPCDGLDACCMKHDACVGAKNNDYLSQECSQSFLNCMRNFQRAGGRTFMGNKCQVNDVIDVISVVMKAALVAGRVLHKP
;
A
#
# COMPACT_ATOMS: atom_id res chain seq x y z
N MET A 1 -47.53 51.44 -37.94
CA MET A 1 -46.09 51.79 -38.07
C MET A 1 -45.34 50.91 -37.06
N MET A 2 -44.63 49.85 -37.48
CA MET A 2 -43.18 49.85 -37.79
C MET A 2 -42.39 50.41 -36.59
N ARG A 3 -41.43 49.75 -35.91
CA ARG A 3 -40.46 48.75 -36.37
C ARG A 3 -39.62 48.23 -35.18
N HIS A 4 -39.13 46.99 -35.34
CA HIS A 4 -37.81 46.45 -34.93
C HIS A 4 -37.46 46.35 -33.43
N ARG A 5 -37.46 45.11 -32.90
CA ARG A 5 -36.27 44.22 -32.78
C ARG A 5 -35.21 44.77 -31.83
N LEU A 6 -35.11 44.17 -30.65
CA LEU A 6 -33.84 43.60 -30.19
C LEU A 6 -34.13 42.50 -29.17
N LEU A 7 -34.09 41.28 -29.71
CA LEU A 7 -34.01 40.02 -29.01
C LEU A 7 -32.68 40.04 -28.22
N GLY A 8 -32.73 40.49 -26.97
CA GLY A 8 -31.61 40.35 -26.04
C GLY A 8 -31.52 38.91 -25.60
N LEU A 9 -30.80 38.11 -26.36
CA LEU A 9 -30.46 36.71 -26.06
C LEU A 9 -29.67 36.69 -24.74
N ALA A 10 -30.36 36.44 -23.63
CA ALA A 10 -29.70 36.08 -22.38
C ALA A 10 -29.04 34.71 -22.60
N LEU A 11 -27.77 34.74 -23.00
CA LEU A 11 -26.86 33.61 -22.95
C LEU A 11 -26.71 33.22 -21.48
N PHE A 12 -27.62 32.36 -21.02
CA PHE A 12 -27.39 31.51 -19.86
C PHE A 12 -26.15 30.67 -20.19
N CYS A 13 -24.99 31.17 -19.79
CA CYS A 13 -23.79 30.38 -19.69
C CYS A 13 -24.05 29.42 -18.52
N PHE A 14 -24.72 28.30 -18.82
CA PHE A 14 -24.66 27.12 -17.97
C PHE A 14 -23.17 26.89 -17.70
N PRO A 15 -22.70 26.87 -16.45
CA PRO A 15 -21.42 26.23 -16.19
C PRO A 15 -21.65 24.78 -16.62
N PHE A 16 -21.18 24.46 -17.82
CA PHE A 16 -20.91 23.09 -18.21
C PHE A 16 -20.03 22.59 -17.06
N PHE A 17 -20.63 21.80 -16.17
CA PHE A 17 -19.89 21.12 -15.14
C PHE A 17 -18.90 20.26 -15.91
N SER A 18 -17.68 20.79 -16.07
CA SER A 18 -16.54 20.02 -16.51
C SER A 18 -16.42 18.92 -15.48
N SER A 19 -16.97 17.76 -15.83
CA SER A 19 -16.72 16.50 -15.17
C SER A 19 -15.21 16.31 -15.23
N VAL A 20 -14.52 16.82 -14.21
CA VAL A 20 -13.16 16.43 -13.90
C VAL A 20 -13.24 14.95 -13.62
N SER A 21 -12.91 14.15 -14.64
CA SER A 21 -12.61 12.75 -14.45
C SER A 21 -11.48 12.71 -13.42
N VAL A 22 -11.82 12.34 -12.19
CA VAL A 22 -10.82 11.91 -11.22
C VAL A 22 -10.29 10.60 -11.78
N GLU A 23 -9.22 10.68 -12.57
CA GLU A 23 -8.42 9.52 -12.92
C GLU A 23 -7.78 9.03 -11.62
N ALA A 24 -8.54 8.22 -10.88
CA ALA A 24 -7.95 7.34 -9.91
C ALA A 24 -6.91 6.49 -10.64
N LEU A 25 -5.69 6.45 -10.12
CA LEU A 25 -4.60 5.65 -10.68
C LEU A 25 -4.95 4.16 -10.51
N ASN A 26 -5.73 3.63 -11.45
CA ASN A 26 -6.08 2.22 -11.53
C ASN A 26 -4.88 1.49 -12.11
N ILE A 27 -3.94 1.06 -11.27
CA ILE A 27 -2.96 0.03 -11.64
C ILE A 27 -3.68 -1.32 -11.64
N GLY A 28 -4.73 -1.42 -12.44
CA GLY A 28 -5.49 -2.63 -12.71
C GLY A 28 -5.18 -3.04 -14.13
N VAL A 29 -4.38 -4.10 -14.28
CA VAL A 29 -4.02 -4.77 -15.54
C VAL A 29 -5.20 -4.76 -16.52
N GLN A 30 -5.08 -3.98 -17.58
CA GLN A 30 -6.07 -3.87 -18.63
C GLN A 30 -5.62 -4.73 -19.80
N MET A 31 -5.94 -6.02 -19.82
CA MET A 31 -5.68 -6.87 -20.99
C MET A 31 -6.88 -7.76 -21.31
N ALA A 32 -7.44 -7.52 -22.48
CA ALA A 32 -8.47 -8.34 -23.09
C ALA A 32 -7.91 -9.73 -23.43
N GLY A 33 -8.68 -10.78 -23.11
CA GLY A 33 -8.74 -12.00 -23.92
C GLY A 33 -7.60 -13.02 -23.84
N SER A 34 -6.66 -12.90 -22.91
CA SER A 34 -5.70 -13.99 -22.63
C SER A 34 -5.59 -14.17 -21.13
N ALA A 35 -5.63 -15.43 -20.67
CA ALA A 35 -5.41 -15.78 -19.27
C ALA A 35 -3.95 -15.46 -18.91
N LEU A 36 -3.67 -14.18 -18.67
CA LEU A 36 -2.44 -13.70 -18.07
C LEU A 36 -2.47 -14.21 -16.64
N THR A 37 -1.78 -15.31 -16.39
CA THR A 37 -1.28 -15.58 -15.05
C THR A 37 -0.39 -14.39 -14.72
N VAL A 38 -0.91 -13.43 -13.95
CA VAL A 38 -0.06 -12.52 -13.18
C VAL A 38 0.70 -13.44 -12.24
N SER A 39 1.84 -13.93 -12.69
CA SER A 39 2.85 -14.46 -11.80
C SER A 39 3.15 -13.29 -10.86
N LYS A 40 2.53 -13.28 -9.67
CA LYS A 40 2.89 -12.35 -8.62
C LYS A 40 4.37 -12.59 -8.41
N GLU A 41 5.20 -11.69 -8.95
CA GLU A 41 6.63 -11.75 -8.75
C GLU A 41 6.84 -11.70 -7.24
N CYS A 42 7.27 -12.83 -6.70
CA CYS A 42 7.52 -13.01 -5.29
C CYS A 42 9.03 -13.02 -5.07
N SER A 43 9.47 -12.54 -3.92
CA SER A 43 10.88 -12.42 -3.62
C SER A 43 11.48 -13.71 -3.08
N ARG A 44 12.70 -14.01 -3.52
CA ARG A 44 13.59 -15.02 -2.91
C ARG A 44 14.87 -14.39 -2.34
N THR A 45 15.00 -13.06 -2.41
CA THR A 45 16.20 -12.31 -2.09
C THR A 45 15.95 -11.36 -0.92
N CYS A 46 16.95 -11.21 -0.05
CA CYS A 46 16.87 -10.26 1.06
C CYS A 46 17.22 -8.86 0.57
N GLU A 47 16.20 -8.08 0.21
CA GLU A 47 16.36 -6.72 -0.29
C GLU A 47 16.61 -5.72 0.84
N SER A 48 17.30 -4.62 0.53
CA SER A 48 17.47 -3.47 1.44
C SER A 48 17.52 -2.18 0.62
N GLN A 49 16.42 -1.92 -0.08
CA GLN A 49 16.27 -0.82 -1.04
C GLN A 49 15.22 0.18 -0.58
N PHE A 50 15.45 1.46 -0.87
CA PHE A 50 14.50 2.55 -0.58
C PHE A 50 14.04 2.57 0.89
N CYS A 51 14.98 2.35 1.82
CA CYS A 51 14.76 2.08 3.25
C CYS A 51 13.85 3.09 3.98
N THR A 52 13.76 4.32 3.48
CA THR A 52 13.00 5.41 4.08
C THR A 52 11.92 5.99 3.16
N VAL A 53 11.63 5.32 2.03
CA VAL A 53 10.66 5.78 1.03
C VAL A 53 9.51 4.76 0.95
N PRO A 54 8.46 4.88 1.79
CA PRO A 54 7.48 3.82 1.98
C PRO A 54 6.81 3.27 0.69
N PRO A 55 6.49 4.07 -0.34
CA PRO A 55 5.95 3.55 -1.60
C PRO A 55 6.88 2.59 -2.36
N PHE A 56 8.20 2.69 -2.16
CA PHE A 56 9.21 1.91 -2.88
C PHE A 56 10.05 1.00 -1.96
N LEU A 57 9.85 1.09 -0.65
CA LEU A 57 10.59 0.34 0.35
C LEU A 57 10.50 -1.16 0.08
N ARG A 58 11.67 -1.80 -0.02
CA ARG A 58 11.82 -3.26 -0.06
C ARG A 58 12.87 -3.67 0.97
N TYR A 59 12.40 -4.30 2.04
CA TYR A 59 13.24 -4.83 3.10
C TYR A 59 12.99 -6.33 3.27
N GLY A 60 14.08 -7.11 3.30
CA GLY A 60 13.99 -8.56 3.33
C GLY A 60 13.21 -9.10 2.11
N LYS A 61 12.41 -10.12 2.33
CA LYS A 61 11.55 -10.72 1.29
C LYS A 61 10.10 -10.26 1.37
N TYR A 62 9.66 -9.71 2.50
CA TYR A 62 8.24 -9.51 2.81
C TYR A 62 7.87 -8.07 3.17
N CYS A 63 8.81 -7.20 3.52
CA CYS A 63 8.47 -5.82 3.87
C CYS A 63 8.44 -4.91 2.64
N GLY A 64 7.25 -4.63 2.13
CA GLY A 64 7.05 -3.62 1.07
C GLY A 64 5.61 -3.58 0.57
N LEU A 65 5.23 -2.49 -0.11
CA LEU A 65 3.91 -2.38 -0.72
C LEU A 65 3.84 -3.28 -1.96
N LEU A 66 2.83 -4.17 -2.01
CA LEU A 66 2.64 -5.13 -3.11
C LEU A 66 3.89 -5.99 -3.37
N TYR A 67 4.70 -6.22 -2.33
CA TYR A 67 5.96 -6.97 -2.38
C TYR A 67 5.92 -8.02 -1.29
N SER A 68 6.13 -9.29 -1.64
CA SER A 68 6.10 -10.40 -0.68
C SER A 68 7.00 -11.55 -1.13
N GLY A 69 7.36 -12.43 -0.20
CA GLY A 69 8.25 -13.55 -0.47
C GLY A 69 7.53 -14.75 -1.10
N CYS A 70 8.27 -15.59 -1.81
CA CYS A 70 7.70 -16.77 -2.45
C CYS A 70 7.24 -17.83 -1.44
N PRO A 71 6.28 -18.70 -1.82
CA PRO A 71 5.90 -19.83 -0.98
C PRO A 71 7.11 -20.67 -0.57
N GLY A 72 7.23 -20.94 0.74
CA GLY A 72 8.32 -21.72 1.33
C GLY A 72 9.60 -20.94 1.63
N GLU A 73 9.71 -19.67 1.22
CA GLU A 73 10.84 -18.83 1.60
C GLU A 73 10.80 -18.51 3.08
N ARG A 74 11.98 -18.52 3.73
CA ARG A 74 12.14 -18.06 5.10
C ARG A 74 12.38 -16.54 5.13
N PRO A 75 11.88 -15.83 6.15
CA PRO A 75 12.19 -14.42 6.33
C PRO A 75 13.68 -14.23 6.62
N CYS A 76 14.21 -13.09 6.19
CA CYS A 76 15.62 -12.74 6.30
C CYS A 76 16.05 -12.45 7.75
N ASP A 77 15.15 -11.88 8.55
CA ASP A 77 15.35 -11.61 9.97
C ASP A 77 14.01 -11.53 10.73
N GLY A 78 14.05 -11.07 11.98
CA GLY A 78 12.85 -10.94 12.80
C GLY A 78 11.88 -9.83 12.37
N LEU A 79 12.36 -8.76 11.72
CA LEU A 79 11.50 -7.72 11.17
C LEU A 79 10.78 -8.24 9.92
N ASP A 80 11.52 -8.89 9.02
CA ASP A 80 10.98 -9.52 7.83
C ASP A 80 9.95 -10.62 8.18
N ALA A 81 10.15 -11.32 9.31
CA ALA A 81 9.18 -12.27 9.84
C ALA A 81 7.87 -11.60 10.30
N CYS A 82 7.93 -10.36 10.80
CA CYS A 82 6.73 -9.58 11.11
C CYS A 82 5.96 -9.23 9.83
N CYS A 83 6.67 -8.82 8.77
CA CYS A 83 6.07 -8.53 7.48
C CYS A 83 5.44 -9.77 6.83
N MET A 84 6.13 -10.91 6.86
CA MET A 84 5.58 -12.19 6.38
C MET A 84 4.25 -12.56 7.07
N LYS A 85 4.15 -12.35 8.39
CA LYS A 85 2.91 -12.58 9.14
C LYS A 85 1.82 -11.58 8.78
N HIS A 86 2.18 -10.32 8.57
CA HIS A 86 1.25 -9.29 8.14
C HIS A 86 0.66 -9.61 6.76
N ASP A 87 1.50 -9.97 5.78
CA ASP A 87 1.06 -10.33 4.43
C ASP A 87 0.12 -11.54 4.45
N ALA A 88 0.45 -12.56 5.24
CA ALA A 88 -0.41 -13.72 5.42
C ALA A 88 -1.76 -13.34 6.06
N CYS A 89 -1.76 -12.44 7.05
CA CYS A 89 -2.98 -11.92 7.66
C CYS A 89 -3.86 -11.19 6.65
N VAL A 90 -3.28 -10.25 5.90
CA VAL A 90 -3.99 -9.50 4.85
C VAL A 90 -4.54 -10.45 3.79
N GLY A 91 -3.75 -11.44 3.35
CA GLY A 91 -4.20 -12.46 2.40
C GLY A 91 -5.40 -13.27 2.92
N ALA A 92 -5.39 -13.65 4.20
CA ALA A 92 -6.51 -14.35 4.85
C ALA A 92 -7.76 -13.47 5.03
N LYS A 93 -7.62 -12.14 4.96
CA LYS A 93 -8.70 -11.15 5.06
C LYS A 93 -9.12 -10.61 3.69
N ASN A 94 -9.07 -11.43 2.65
CA ASN A 94 -9.42 -11.05 1.27
C ASN A 94 -8.59 -9.89 0.71
N ASN A 95 -7.31 -9.81 1.07
CA ASN A 95 -6.41 -8.71 0.73
C ASN A 95 -6.82 -7.35 1.32
N ASP A 96 -7.51 -7.32 2.46
CA ASP A 96 -7.88 -6.08 3.15
C ASP A 96 -6.70 -5.50 3.96
N TYR A 97 -5.93 -4.61 3.30
CA TYR A 97 -4.82 -3.88 3.92
C TYR A 97 -5.24 -2.90 5.02
N LEU A 98 -6.55 -2.63 5.17
CA LEU A 98 -7.08 -1.77 6.24
C LEU A 98 -7.58 -2.56 7.45
N SER A 99 -7.39 -3.89 7.46
CA SER A 99 -7.71 -4.72 8.61
C SER A 99 -7.03 -4.19 9.88
N GLN A 100 -7.83 -3.88 10.90
CA GLN A 100 -7.33 -3.39 12.18
C GLN A 100 -6.53 -4.49 12.88
N GLU A 101 -7.00 -5.74 12.85
CA GLU A 101 -6.30 -6.90 13.38
C GLU A 101 -4.89 -7.04 12.80
N CYS A 102 -4.76 -7.04 11.46
CA CYS A 102 -3.48 -7.19 10.79
C CYS A 102 -2.53 -6.03 11.12
N SER A 103 -3.03 -4.79 11.03
CA SER A 103 -2.24 -3.58 11.34
C SER A 103 -1.76 -3.56 12.80
N GLN A 104 -2.63 -3.89 13.74
CA GLN A 104 -2.33 -3.85 15.17
C GLN A 104 -1.35 -4.97 15.57
N SER A 105 -1.54 -6.18 15.05
CA SER A 105 -0.64 -7.32 15.25
C SER A 105 0.75 -7.01 14.70
N PHE A 106 0.83 -6.40 13.51
CA PHE A 106 2.10 -6.03 12.89
C PHE A 106 2.87 -4.97 13.71
N LEU A 107 2.19 -3.91 14.15
CA LEU A 107 2.77 -2.89 15.03
C LEU A 107 3.31 -3.48 16.34
N ASN A 108 2.61 -4.45 16.92
CA ASN A 108 3.06 -5.14 18.13
C ASN A 108 4.28 -6.03 17.85
N CYS A 109 4.30 -6.73 16.71
CA CYS A 109 5.42 -7.56 16.30
C CYS A 109 6.71 -6.74 16.15
N MET A 110 6.66 -5.62 15.41
CA MET A 110 7.82 -4.74 15.21
C MET A 110 8.35 -4.18 16.55
N ARG A 111 7.45 -3.77 17.45
CA ARG A 111 7.83 -3.29 18.79
C ARG A 111 8.55 -4.36 19.60
N ASN A 112 8.09 -5.61 19.54
CA ASN A 112 8.72 -6.72 20.24
C ASN A 112 10.10 -7.04 19.66
N PHE A 113 10.24 -7.00 18.33
CA PHE A 113 11.52 -7.16 17.65
C PHE A 113 12.53 -6.08 18.09
N GLN A 114 12.12 -4.81 18.13
CA GLN A 114 12.98 -3.71 18.62
C GLN A 114 13.40 -3.91 20.08
N ARG A 115 12.44 -4.24 20.96
CA ARG A 115 12.71 -4.47 22.39
C ARG A 115 13.66 -5.63 22.64
N ALA A 116 13.60 -6.67 21.80
CA ALA A 116 14.49 -7.82 21.90
C ALA A 116 15.91 -7.55 21.35
N GLY A 117 16.19 -6.36 20.81
CA GLY A 117 17.48 -6.06 20.17
C GLY A 117 17.74 -6.95 18.94
N GLY A 118 16.68 -7.24 18.16
CA GLY A 118 16.74 -8.17 17.05
C GLY A 118 17.84 -7.84 16.04
N ARG A 119 18.58 -8.87 15.62
CA ARG A 119 19.67 -8.75 14.64
C ARG A 119 19.13 -8.78 13.22
N THR A 120 19.77 -8.04 12.32
CA THR A 120 19.48 -8.04 10.88
C THR A 120 20.27 -9.10 10.12
N PHE A 121 19.81 -9.43 8.91
CA PHE A 121 20.56 -10.25 7.95
C PHE A 121 21.84 -9.58 7.45
N MET A 122 22.80 -10.41 7.02
CA MET A 122 24.10 -9.97 6.49
C MET A 122 23.94 -9.20 5.18
N GLY A 123 24.68 -8.10 5.03
CA GLY A 123 24.64 -7.27 3.82
C GLY A 123 23.47 -6.30 3.72
N ASN A 124 22.63 -6.20 4.78
CA ASN A 124 21.59 -5.18 4.87
C ASN A 124 22.20 -3.76 4.80
N LYS A 125 21.68 -2.93 3.89
CA LYS A 125 22.06 -1.52 3.69
C LYS A 125 21.16 -0.52 4.42
N CYS A 126 20.06 -0.98 5.00
CA CYS A 126 19.11 -0.15 5.75
C CYS A 126 19.45 -0.09 7.24
N GLN A 127 19.22 1.07 7.85
CA GLN A 127 19.09 1.17 9.30
C GLN A 127 17.73 0.59 9.71
N VAL A 128 17.75 -0.48 10.50
CA VAL A 128 16.55 -1.27 10.81
C VAL A 128 15.50 -0.45 11.56
N ASN A 129 15.92 0.45 12.45
CA ASN A 129 15.00 1.31 13.19
C ASN A 129 14.30 2.32 12.27
N ASP A 130 15.00 2.90 11.29
CA ASP A 130 14.39 3.82 10.32
C ASP A 130 13.31 3.11 9.49
N VAL A 131 13.56 1.86 9.08
CA VAL A 131 12.58 1.02 8.38
C VAL A 131 11.35 0.80 9.26
N ILE A 132 11.54 0.47 10.53
CA ILE A 132 10.43 0.24 11.47
C ILE A 132 9.64 1.52 11.70
N ASP A 133 10.29 2.67 11.84
CA ASP A 133 9.63 3.96 12.06
C ASP A 133 8.75 4.33 10.85
N VAL A 134 9.29 4.20 9.65
CA VAL A 134 8.57 4.48 8.40
C VAL A 134 7.38 3.55 8.22
N ILE A 135 7.57 2.24 8.40
CA ILE A 135 6.47 1.26 8.32
C ILE A 135 5.43 1.54 9.42
N SER A 136 5.86 1.88 10.62
CA SER A 136 4.95 2.18 11.74
C SER A 136 4.06 3.38 11.46
N VAL A 137 4.56 4.42 10.78
CA VAL A 137 3.74 5.57 10.36
C VAL A 137 2.62 5.12 9.41
N VAL A 138 2.97 4.34 8.38
CA VAL A 138 2.00 3.83 7.40
C VAL A 138 0.96 2.93 8.08
N MET A 139 1.39 2.02 8.95
CA MET A 139 0.49 1.09 9.65
C MET A 139 -0.41 1.78 10.67
N LYS A 140 0.06 2.84 11.35
CA LYS A 140 -0.80 3.68 12.21
C LYS A 140 -1.88 4.38 11.39
N ALA A 141 -1.53 4.90 10.21
CA ALA A 141 -2.50 5.51 9.31
C ALA A 141 -3.53 4.48 8.81
N ALA A 142 -3.07 3.29 8.39
CA ALA A 142 -3.95 2.18 7.99
C ALA A 142 -4.90 1.76 9.12
N LEU A 143 -4.40 1.66 10.35
CA LEU A 143 -5.21 1.32 11.53
C LEU A 143 -6.28 2.39 11.83
N VAL A 144 -5.95 3.68 11.69
CA VAL A 144 -6.92 4.77 11.83
C VAL A 144 -7.98 4.70 10.72
N ALA A 145 -7.56 4.52 9.46
CA ALA A 145 -8.47 4.37 8.33
C ALA A 145 -9.38 3.15 8.50
N GLY A 146 -8.84 2.01 8.95
CA GLY A 146 -9.59 0.80 9.26
C GLY A 146 -10.67 1.02 10.32
N ARG A 147 -10.38 1.79 11.37
CA ARG A 147 -11.39 2.19 12.37
C ARG A 147 -12.50 3.02 11.77
N VAL A 148 -12.16 4.05 10.99
CA VAL A 148 -13.13 4.94 10.34
C VAL A 148 -14.04 4.17 9.38
N LEU A 149 -13.47 3.22 8.64
CA LEU A 149 -14.17 2.42 7.64
C LEU A 149 -14.72 1.09 8.18
N HIS A 150 -14.66 0.88 9.50
CA HIS A 150 -15.14 -0.32 10.20
C HIS A 150 -14.59 -1.64 9.60
N LYS A 151 -13.30 -1.64 9.26
CA LYS A 151 -12.57 -2.82 8.78
C LYS A 151 -12.01 -3.60 9.98
N PRO A 152 -12.45 -4.83 10.25
CA PRO A 152 -11.99 -5.60 11.41
C PRO A 152 -10.51 -5.96 11.32
#